data_AF-A0A839NR71-F1
#
_entry.id   AF-A0A839NR71-F1
#
_cell.length_a   1.000
_cell.length_b   1.000
_cell.length_c   1.000
_cell.angle_alpha   90.00
_cell.angle_beta   90.00
_cell.angle_gamma   90.00
#
_symmetry.space_group_name_H-M   'P 1'
#
loop_
_entity.id
_entity.type
_entity.pdbx_description
1 polymer ?
#
loop_
_entity_poly.entity_id
_entity_poly.type
_entity_poly.pdbx_seq_one_letter_code
_entity_poly.pdbx_strand_id
1 'polypeptide(L)'
;MAGNQLGKTLAGAAETAIHLTGLYPDWWRGRRFDRPVRGWAGSETNEVTRDGVQRYLVGEPKNEQAWGTGWVPKARLKDWTRRQGVPNALDGIMVEHVSGGLSMLGFKSYDQGRTKWQGETLDFVWLDEEPDHALYMEALTRTNATHGFVFLTFTPLKGMSTTVDSFVQECGLGE
;
A
#
# COMPACT_ATOMS: atom_id res chain seq x y z
N MET A 1 5.48 3.23 -13.29
CA MET A 1 6.36 2.12 -13.76
C MET A 1 7.81 2.58 -13.76
N ALA A 2 8.75 1.75 -13.32
CA ALA A 2 10.19 2.01 -13.41
C ALA A 2 11.00 0.70 -13.35
N GLY A 3 12.28 0.69 -13.75
CA GLY A 3 13.20 -0.45 -13.62
C GLY A 3 13.48 -0.90 -12.17
N ASN A 4 13.97 -2.13 -11.96
CA ASN A 4 14.29 -2.69 -10.64
C ASN A 4 15.23 -1.76 -9.83
N GLN A 5 15.01 -1.69 -8.51
CA GLN A 5 15.80 -0.88 -7.56
C GLN A 5 15.80 0.64 -7.79
N LEU A 6 14.95 1.17 -8.68
CA LEU A 6 14.81 2.62 -8.89
C LEU A 6 13.89 3.32 -7.87
N GLY A 7 13.77 2.77 -6.66
CA GLY A 7 13.00 3.41 -5.58
C GLY A 7 11.48 3.35 -5.71
N LYS A 8 10.91 2.41 -6.48
CA LYS A 8 9.46 2.27 -6.63
C LYS A 8 8.73 1.98 -5.33
N THR A 9 9.15 0.93 -4.61
CA THR A 9 8.57 0.58 -3.32
C THR A 9 8.76 1.71 -2.31
N LEU A 10 9.89 2.41 -2.38
CA LEU A 10 10.15 3.61 -1.57
C LEU A 10 9.13 4.71 -1.87
N ALA A 11 8.84 4.97 -3.14
CA ALA A 11 7.85 5.96 -3.56
C ALA A 11 6.43 5.56 -3.13
N GLY A 12 6.03 4.29 -3.33
CA GLY A 12 4.73 3.79 -2.88
C GLY A 12 4.55 3.85 -1.36
N ALA A 13 5.62 3.60 -0.60
CA ALA A 13 5.61 3.74 0.85
C ALA A 13 5.49 5.21 1.29
N ALA A 14 6.20 6.12 0.61
CA ALA A 14 6.10 7.55 0.88
C ALA A 14 4.67 8.07 0.64
N GLU A 15 4.09 7.75 -0.52
CA GLU A 15 2.72 8.12 -0.87
C GLU A 15 1.70 7.54 0.11
N THR A 16 1.83 6.25 0.45
CA THR A 16 0.98 5.60 1.44
C THR A 16 1.07 6.30 2.81
N ALA A 17 2.27 6.63 3.28
CA ALA A 17 2.45 7.33 4.55
C ALA A 17 1.85 8.74 4.52
N ILE A 18 1.96 9.46 3.40
CA ILE A 18 1.30 10.76 3.21
C ILE A 18 -0.22 10.61 3.34
N HIS A 19 -0.83 9.64 2.67
CA HIS A 19 -2.27 9.40 2.78
C HIS A 19 -2.71 9.00 4.20
N LEU A 20 -1.95 8.14 4.88
CA LEU A 20 -2.25 7.70 6.24
C LEU A 20 -2.16 8.84 7.27
N THR A 21 -1.18 9.73 7.12
CA THR A 21 -0.94 10.82 8.08
C THR A 21 -1.70 12.09 7.74
N GLY A 22 -2.10 12.27 6.48
CA GLY A 22 -2.66 13.50 5.94
C GLY A 22 -1.64 14.63 5.78
N LEU A 23 -0.35 14.35 5.95
CA LEU A 23 0.73 15.34 5.84
C LEU A 23 1.12 15.52 4.37
N TYR A 24 0.21 16.09 3.58
CA TYR A 24 0.47 16.37 2.17
C TYR A 24 1.47 17.53 2.02
N PRO A 25 2.57 17.33 1.27
CA PRO A 25 3.46 18.43 0.91
C PRO A 25 2.73 19.50 0.09
N ASP A 26 3.19 20.76 0.17
CA ASP A 26 2.56 21.88 -0.54
C ASP A 26 2.49 21.67 -2.06
N TRP A 27 3.49 21.00 -2.63
CA TRP A 27 3.54 20.67 -4.04
C TRP A 27 2.63 19.50 -4.47
N TRP A 28 1.98 18.80 -3.54
CA TRP A 28 1.14 17.64 -3.85
C TRP A 28 -0.10 18.04 -4.65
N ARG A 29 -0.14 17.64 -5.92
CA ARG A 29 -1.27 17.91 -6.83
C ARG A 29 -2.27 16.76 -6.96
N GLY A 30 -1.92 15.59 -6.43
CA GLY A 30 -2.79 14.42 -6.44
C GLY A 30 -3.94 14.53 -5.44
N ARG A 31 -4.66 13.43 -5.30
CA ARG A 31 -5.76 13.33 -4.34
C ARG A 31 -5.29 13.58 -2.91
N ARG A 32 -6.11 14.26 -2.13
CA ARG A 32 -5.91 14.49 -0.70
C ARG A 32 -7.08 13.93 0.09
N PHE A 33 -6.81 13.49 1.32
CA PHE A 33 -7.81 13.09 2.30
C PHE A 33 -7.73 14.04 3.48
N ASP A 34 -8.86 14.64 3.84
CA ASP A 34 -9.04 15.58 4.95
C ASP A 34 -9.63 14.90 6.20
N ARG A 35 -9.66 13.57 6.19
CA ARG A 35 -10.14 12.69 7.25
C ARG A 35 -9.24 11.45 7.35
N PRO A 36 -9.28 10.71 8.48
CA PRO A 36 -8.65 9.40 8.56
C PRO A 36 -9.12 8.46 7.44
N VAL A 37 -8.20 7.61 6.99
CA VAL A 37 -8.40 6.71 5.86
C VAL A 37 -8.24 5.25 6.23
N ARG A 38 -8.85 4.38 5.45
CA ARG A 38 -8.62 2.93 5.50
C ARG A 38 -7.99 2.48 4.20
N GLY A 39 -6.86 1.78 4.27
CA GLY A 39 -6.23 1.24 3.08
C GLY A 39 -5.59 -0.11 3.29
N TRP A 40 -5.24 -0.77 2.19
CA TRP A 40 -4.40 -1.95 2.21
C TRP A 40 -3.12 -1.73 1.41
N ALA A 41 -2.04 -2.39 1.83
CA ALA A 41 -0.79 -2.46 1.09
C ALA A 41 -0.29 -3.90 1.04
N GLY A 42 0.17 -4.37 -0.11
CA GLY A 42 0.59 -5.76 -0.23
C GLY A 42 1.37 -6.11 -1.48
N SER A 43 2.10 -7.22 -1.40
CA SER A 43 2.94 -7.77 -2.47
C SER A 43 2.77 -9.29 -2.62
N GLU A 44 3.63 -9.94 -3.40
CA GLU A 44 3.49 -11.33 -3.86
C GLU A 44 3.28 -12.33 -2.70
N THR A 45 4.14 -12.29 -1.69
CA THR A 45 4.06 -13.16 -0.51
C THR A 45 4.07 -12.37 0.80
N ASN A 46 3.78 -13.05 1.90
CA ASN A 46 3.87 -12.46 3.23
C ASN A 46 5.28 -11.99 3.57
N GLU A 47 6.30 -12.77 3.23
CA GLU A 47 7.71 -12.44 3.45
C GLU A 47 8.13 -11.23 2.61
N VAL A 48 7.71 -11.18 1.34
CA VAL A 48 8.00 -10.04 0.45
C VAL A 48 7.31 -8.77 0.97
N THR A 49 6.05 -8.88 1.39
CA THR A 49 5.32 -7.76 2.00
C THR A 49 6.00 -7.27 3.27
N ARG A 50 6.46 -8.18 4.14
CA ARG A 50 7.21 -7.84 5.36
C ARG A 50 8.53 -7.13 5.04
N ASP A 51 9.34 -7.71 4.16
CA ASP A 51 10.71 -7.25 3.90
C ASP A 51 10.78 -6.05 2.93
N GLY A 52 9.69 -5.80 2.19
CA GLY A 52 9.50 -4.64 1.32
C GLY A 52 8.56 -3.61 1.94
N VAL A 53 7.26 -3.77 1.68
CA VAL A 53 6.19 -2.81 2.04
C VAL A 53 6.22 -2.41 3.52
N GLN A 54 6.17 -3.37 4.44
CA GLN A 54 6.20 -3.10 5.88
C GLN A 54 7.53 -2.46 6.29
N ARG A 55 8.67 -2.97 5.81
CA ARG A 55 9.99 -2.39 6.15
C ARG A 55 10.09 -0.92 5.77
N TYR A 56 9.62 -0.53 4.60
CA TYR A 56 9.66 0.87 4.15
C TYR A 56 8.64 1.75 4.87
N LEU A 57 7.46 1.24 5.20
CA LEU A 57 6.45 2.01 5.91
C LEU A 57 6.76 2.17 7.40
N VAL A 58 7.13 1.08 8.06
CA VAL A 58 7.22 0.99 9.52
C VAL A 58 8.67 1.05 9.99
N GLY A 59 9.59 0.36 9.32
CA GLY A 59 10.98 0.18 9.75
C GLY A 59 11.37 -1.30 9.80
N GLU A 60 12.63 -1.60 10.15
CA GLU A 60 13.18 -2.96 10.11
C GLU A 60 12.29 -3.99 10.85
N PRO A 61 11.66 -4.96 10.13
CA PRO A 61 10.72 -5.90 10.73
C PRO A 61 11.34 -6.70 11.88
N LYS A 62 12.60 -7.11 11.76
CA LYS A 62 13.29 -7.92 12.77
C LYS A 62 13.73 -7.13 14.00
N ASN A 63 13.64 -5.80 13.97
CA ASN A 63 14.03 -4.92 15.06
C ASN A 63 12.89 -3.96 15.41
N GLU A 64 12.05 -4.34 16.37
CA GLU A 64 10.90 -3.54 16.83
C GLU A 64 11.30 -2.16 17.37
N GLN A 65 12.53 -1.99 17.88
CA GLN A 65 13.00 -0.68 18.32
C GLN A 65 13.18 0.30 17.15
N ALA A 66 13.39 -0.23 15.94
CA ALA A 66 13.46 0.54 14.71
C ALA A 66 12.07 0.83 14.12
N TRP A 67 10.97 0.39 14.74
CA TRP A 67 9.64 0.73 14.23
C TRP A 67 9.33 2.21 14.47
N GLY A 68 8.77 2.84 13.44
CA GLY A 68 8.64 4.28 13.29
C GLY A 68 9.85 4.98 12.62
N THR A 69 10.82 4.21 12.10
CA THR A 69 11.94 4.76 11.30
C THR A 69 11.70 4.70 9.79
N GLY A 70 10.63 4.03 9.36
CA GLY A 70 10.16 4.07 7.97
C GLY A 70 9.47 5.40 7.63
N TRP A 71 8.71 5.39 6.54
CA TRP A 71 7.97 6.56 6.07
C TRP A 71 6.84 7.00 7.01
N VAL A 72 6.24 6.08 7.76
CA VAL A 72 5.28 6.42 8.82
C VAL A 72 6.07 6.92 10.03
N PRO A 73 5.95 8.20 10.42
CA PRO A 73 6.72 8.74 11.53
C PRO A 73 6.36 8.07 12.85
N LYS A 74 7.36 7.74 13.68
CA LYS A 74 7.14 7.13 15.01
C LYS A 74 6.11 7.86 15.86
N ALA A 75 6.10 9.18 15.82
CA ALA A 75 5.15 10.00 16.59
C ALA A 75 3.68 9.75 16.22
N ARG A 76 3.41 9.27 14.99
CA ARG A 76 2.07 9.02 14.47
C ARG A 76 1.70 7.55 14.40
N LEU A 77 2.67 6.62 14.50
CA LEU A 77 2.39 5.19 14.62
C LEU A 77 1.87 4.88 16.03
N LYS A 78 0.55 4.69 16.18
CA LYS A 78 -0.09 4.58 17.50
C LYS A 78 -0.29 3.15 17.96
N ASP A 79 -0.56 2.24 17.04
CA ASP A 79 -0.78 0.84 17.35
C ASP A 79 -0.51 -0.05 16.13
N TRP A 80 -0.37 -1.36 16.35
CA TRP A 80 -0.15 -2.36 15.31
C TRP A 80 -0.60 -3.75 15.76
N THR A 81 -1.02 -4.56 14.79
CA THR A 81 -1.37 -5.97 15.00
C THR A 81 -0.34 -6.85 14.31
N ARG A 82 0.07 -7.94 14.98
CA ARG A 82 1.00 -8.92 14.39
C ARG A 82 0.25 -9.97 13.59
N ARG A 83 0.84 -10.38 12.47
CA ARG A 83 0.33 -11.49 11.67
C ARG A 83 0.68 -12.81 12.35
N GLN A 84 -0.32 -13.68 12.48
CA GLN A 84 -0.09 -15.03 12.98
C GLN A 84 0.55 -15.90 11.89
N GLY A 85 1.52 -16.74 12.29
CA GLY A 85 2.16 -17.71 11.39
C GLY A 85 3.31 -17.16 10.55
N VAL A 86 3.54 -15.84 10.51
CA VAL A 86 4.66 -15.23 9.77
C VAL A 86 5.49 -14.37 10.73
N PRO A 87 6.70 -14.82 11.12
CA PRO A 87 7.54 -14.09 12.06
C PRO A 87 7.81 -12.65 11.62
N ASN A 88 7.64 -11.72 12.57
CA ASN A 88 7.90 -10.27 12.42
C ASN A 88 7.00 -9.54 11.40
N ALA A 89 6.04 -10.22 10.79
CA ALA A 89 5.06 -9.59 9.91
C ALA A 89 3.94 -8.94 10.72
N LEU A 90 3.50 -7.77 10.26
CA LEU A 90 2.34 -7.08 10.77
C LEU A 90 1.11 -7.46 9.93
N ASP A 91 -0.04 -7.52 10.57
CA ASP A 91 -1.33 -7.64 9.90
C ASP A 91 -1.90 -6.25 9.58
N GLY A 92 -1.62 -5.27 10.44
CA GLY A 92 -1.94 -3.86 10.17
C GLY A 92 -1.34 -2.89 11.18
N ILE A 93 -1.47 -1.60 10.88
CA ILE A 93 -1.05 -0.47 11.72
C ILE A 93 -2.17 0.58 11.84
N MET A 94 -2.14 1.32 12.94
CA MET A 94 -2.97 2.50 13.17
C MET A 94 -2.09 3.75 13.21
N VAL A 95 -2.45 4.74 12.40
CA VAL A 95 -1.66 5.96 12.19
C VAL A 95 -2.50 7.19 12.48
N GLU A 96 -2.01 8.08 13.33
CA GLU A 96 -2.68 9.34 13.62
C GLU A 96 -2.69 10.26 12.40
N HIS A 97 -3.91 10.66 11.99
CA HIS A 97 -4.13 11.57 10.87
C HIS A 97 -4.16 13.03 11.36
N VAL A 98 -3.65 13.97 10.56
CA VAL A 98 -3.55 15.39 10.94
C VAL A 98 -4.91 16.07 11.17
N SER A 99 -5.97 15.57 10.55
CA SER A 99 -7.35 16.02 10.79
C SER A 99 -7.92 15.56 12.13
N GLY A 100 -7.17 14.76 12.91
CA GLY A 100 -7.67 14.03 14.07
C GLY A 100 -8.22 12.65 13.71
N GLY A 101 -8.09 11.70 14.65
CA GLY A 101 -8.47 10.30 14.48
C GLY A 101 -7.33 9.40 13.95
N LEU A 102 -7.65 8.13 13.75
CA LEU A 102 -6.69 7.10 13.33
C LEU A 102 -7.03 6.55 11.94
N SER A 103 -6.07 6.66 11.03
CA SER A 103 -6.06 5.91 9.77
C SER A 103 -5.62 4.47 10.03
N MET A 104 -6.13 3.55 9.23
CA MET A 104 -5.82 2.12 9.32
C MET A 104 -5.17 1.64 8.03
N LEU A 105 -4.04 0.93 8.16
CA LEU A 105 -3.45 0.20 7.05
C LEU A 105 -3.41 -1.29 7.36
N GLY A 106 -4.00 -2.12 6.51
CA GLY A 106 -3.81 -3.56 6.55
C GLY A 106 -2.71 -4.01 5.58
N PHE A 107 -1.84 -4.92 6.02
CA PHE A 107 -0.89 -5.58 5.13
C PHE A 107 -1.51 -6.83 4.53
N LYS A 108 -1.34 -7.04 3.23
CA LYS A 108 -1.88 -8.20 2.50
C LYS A 108 -0.79 -8.86 1.67
N SER A 109 -1.02 -10.11 1.29
CA SER A 109 -0.19 -10.79 0.31
C SER A 109 -1.04 -11.44 -0.78
N TYR A 110 -0.49 -11.59 -1.98
CA TYR A 110 -1.22 -12.13 -3.11
C TYR A 110 -1.43 -13.65 -2.97
N ASP A 111 -0.44 -14.34 -2.42
CA ASP A 111 -0.47 -15.79 -2.11
C ASP A 111 -1.57 -16.24 -1.15
N GLN A 112 -2.19 -15.32 -0.41
CA GLN A 112 -3.34 -15.58 0.45
C GLN A 112 -4.64 -15.82 -0.34
N GLY A 113 -4.61 -15.54 -1.64
CA GLY A 113 -5.73 -15.64 -2.53
C GLY A 113 -6.76 -14.52 -2.34
N ARG A 114 -7.64 -14.41 -3.34
CA ARG A 114 -8.64 -13.35 -3.45
C ARG A 114 -9.58 -13.23 -2.24
N THR A 115 -9.85 -14.31 -1.51
CA THR A 115 -10.79 -14.28 -0.37
C THR A 115 -10.34 -13.36 0.76
N LYS A 116 -9.03 -13.20 0.97
CA LYS A 116 -8.48 -12.27 1.98
C LYS A 116 -8.51 -10.80 1.53
N TRP A 117 -8.87 -10.56 0.27
CA TRP A 117 -9.02 -9.25 -0.35
C TRP A 117 -10.49 -8.80 -0.47
N GLN A 118 -11.40 -9.47 0.24
CA GLN A 118 -12.83 -9.18 0.24
C GLN A 118 -13.30 -8.53 1.54
N GLY A 119 -14.49 -7.91 1.49
CA GLY A 119 -15.28 -7.57 2.68
C GLY A 119 -15.02 -6.19 3.29
N GLU A 120 -13.95 -5.49 2.92
CA GLU A 120 -13.68 -4.14 3.41
C GLU A 120 -13.99 -3.06 2.37
N THR A 121 -14.39 -1.88 2.86
CA THR A 121 -14.54 -0.66 2.05
C THR A 121 -13.34 0.22 2.32
N LEU A 122 -12.56 0.53 1.28
CA LEU A 122 -11.21 1.12 1.41
C LEU A 122 -11.13 2.44 0.66
N ASP A 123 -10.37 3.38 1.19
CA ASP A 123 -10.07 4.67 0.54
C ASP A 123 -8.94 4.54 -0.48
N PHE A 124 -7.99 3.63 -0.25
CA PHE A 124 -6.95 3.29 -1.22
C PHE A 124 -6.45 1.86 -1.08
N VAL A 125 -5.84 1.35 -2.15
CA VAL A 125 -5.06 0.11 -2.12
C VAL A 125 -3.73 0.33 -2.84
N TRP A 126 -2.64 -0.05 -2.18
CA TRP A 126 -1.30 -0.09 -2.77
C TRP A 126 -0.91 -1.54 -3.09
N LEU A 127 -0.64 -1.81 -4.37
CA LEU A 127 -0.13 -3.09 -4.84
C LEU A 127 1.35 -2.92 -5.24
N ASP A 128 2.25 -3.47 -4.42
CA ASP A 128 3.69 -3.49 -4.70
C ASP A 128 4.06 -4.77 -5.46
N GLU A 129 4.75 -4.62 -6.58
CA GLU A 129 4.87 -5.60 -7.65
C GLU A 129 3.58 -5.83 -8.46
N GLU A 130 3.67 -6.66 -9.49
CA GLU A 130 2.59 -6.87 -10.46
C GLU A 130 1.58 -7.91 -9.95
N PRO A 131 0.33 -7.53 -9.61
CA PRO A 131 -0.71 -8.46 -9.22
C PRO A 131 -1.29 -9.19 -10.45
N ASP A 132 -1.94 -10.32 -10.21
CA ASP A 132 -2.84 -10.87 -11.22
C ASP A 132 -4.05 -9.94 -11.43
N HIS A 133 -4.66 -10.03 -12.61
CA HIS A 133 -5.76 -9.16 -12.98
C HIS A 133 -7.00 -9.34 -12.07
N ALA A 134 -7.24 -10.54 -11.55
CA ALA A 134 -8.40 -10.79 -10.69
C ALA A 134 -8.27 -10.10 -9.33
N LEU A 135 -7.05 -10.07 -8.78
CA LEU A 135 -6.72 -9.34 -7.56
C LEU A 135 -6.78 -7.83 -7.79
N TYR A 136 -6.28 -7.34 -8.93
CA TYR A 136 -6.41 -5.92 -9.30
C TYR A 136 -7.87 -5.47 -9.36
N MET A 137 -8.73 -6.22 -10.06
CA MET A 137 -10.17 -5.91 -10.16
C MET A 137 -10.89 -6.00 -8.81
N GLU A 138 -10.48 -6.93 -7.96
CA GLU A 138 -10.97 -7.00 -6.58
C GLU A 138 -10.59 -5.75 -5.79
N ALA A 139 -9.33 -5.31 -5.85
CA ALA A 139 -8.87 -4.09 -5.19
C ALA A 139 -9.66 -2.85 -5.65
N LEU A 140 -9.89 -2.71 -6.97
CA LEU A 140 -10.72 -1.63 -7.53
C LEU A 140 -12.13 -1.65 -6.93
N THR A 141 -12.74 -2.83 -6.85
CA THR A 141 -14.08 -3.02 -6.28
C THR A 141 -14.16 -2.52 -4.84
N ARG A 142 -13.11 -2.71 -4.03
CA ARG A 142 -13.05 -2.27 -2.63
C ARG A 142 -13.00 -0.74 -2.48
N THR A 143 -12.49 -0.06 -3.50
CA THR A 143 -12.37 1.40 -3.54
C THR A 143 -13.56 2.10 -4.18
N ASN A 144 -14.43 1.39 -4.89
CA ASN A 144 -15.57 2.01 -5.59
C ASN A 144 -16.51 2.80 -4.67
N ALA A 145 -16.86 2.26 -3.50
CA ALA A 145 -17.83 2.88 -2.60
C ALA A 145 -17.33 4.16 -1.92
N THR A 146 -16.01 4.30 -1.74
CA THR A 146 -15.38 5.51 -1.19
C THR A 146 -14.96 6.50 -2.27
N HIS A 147 -15.24 6.15 -3.53
CA HIS A 147 -14.60 6.73 -4.70
C HIS A 147 -13.09 6.72 -4.60
N GLY A 148 -12.47 5.76 -3.89
CA GLY A 148 -11.03 5.65 -3.62
C GLY A 148 -10.19 5.36 -4.86
N PHE A 149 -8.97 4.87 -4.66
CA PHE A 149 -8.09 4.51 -5.79
C PHE A 149 -7.15 3.34 -5.48
N VAL A 150 -6.72 2.67 -6.55
CA VAL A 150 -5.66 1.66 -6.50
C VAL A 150 -4.44 2.22 -7.20
N PHE A 151 -3.26 2.02 -6.64
CA PHE A 151 -2.01 2.39 -7.29
C PHE A 151 -0.98 1.27 -7.17
N LEU A 152 -0.14 1.16 -8.20
CA LEU A 152 0.79 0.05 -8.36
C LEU A 152 2.24 0.53 -8.47
N THR A 153 3.14 -0.19 -7.81
CA THR A 153 4.60 0.01 -7.92
C THR A 153 5.25 -1.25 -8.44
N PHE A 154 5.40 -1.35 -9.76
CA PHE A 154 5.99 -2.54 -10.39
C PHE A 154 7.02 -2.19 -11.47
N THR A 155 7.91 -3.16 -11.73
CA THR A 155 8.72 -3.20 -12.94
C THR A 155 8.00 -4.07 -13.96
N PRO A 156 7.79 -3.65 -15.22
CA PRO A 156 7.24 -4.51 -16.25
C PRO A 156 8.29 -5.56 -16.66
N LEU A 157 8.46 -6.61 -15.86
CA LEU A 157 9.40 -7.72 -16.13
C LEU A 157 8.78 -8.80 -17.02
N LYS A 158 7.44 -8.87 -17.09
CA LYS A 158 6.68 -9.90 -17.81
C LYS A 158 6.23 -9.50 -19.23
N GLY A 159 6.64 -8.33 -19.74
CA GLY A 159 6.12 -7.75 -20.98
C GLY A 159 4.76 -7.06 -20.79
N MET A 160 4.00 -6.84 -21.87
CA MET A 160 2.61 -6.31 -21.83
C MET A 160 1.68 -7.38 -21.25
N SER A 161 1.58 -7.46 -19.93
CA SER A 161 0.53 -8.25 -19.29
C SER A 161 -0.81 -7.52 -19.37
N THR A 162 -1.92 -8.22 -19.13
CA THR A 162 -3.25 -7.61 -19.05
C THR A 162 -3.35 -6.52 -17.98
N THR A 163 -2.63 -6.65 -16.87
CA THR A 163 -2.57 -5.60 -15.83
C THR A 163 -1.83 -4.36 -16.36
N VAL A 164 -0.75 -4.55 -17.10
CA VAL A 164 -0.01 -3.45 -17.74
C VAL A 164 -0.86 -2.77 -18.81
N ASP A 165 -1.55 -3.53 -19.66
CA ASP A 165 -2.40 -2.99 -20.72
C ASP A 165 -3.56 -2.17 -20.15
N SER A 166 -4.28 -2.69 -19.14
CA SER A 166 -5.33 -1.94 -18.44
C SER A 166 -4.81 -0.64 -17.82
N PHE A 167 -3.64 -0.66 -17.16
CA PHE A 167 -3.05 0.54 -16.57
C PHE A 167 -2.61 1.57 -17.62
N VAL A 168 -2.00 1.12 -18.73
CA VAL A 168 -1.54 1.97 -19.84
C VAL A 168 -2.73 2.61 -20.56
N GLN A 169 -3.82 1.86 -20.77
CA GLN A 169 -5.05 2.38 -21.35
C GLN A 169 -5.74 3.39 -20.43
N GLU A 170 -5.82 3.13 -19.12
CA GLU A 170 -6.39 4.07 -18.14
C GLU A 170 -5.58 5.38 -18.03
N CYS A 171 -4.25 5.32 -18.21
CA CYS A 171 -3.37 6.49 -18.17
C CYS A 171 -3.24 7.23 -19.52
N GLY A 172 -3.82 6.71 -20.61
CA GLY A 172 -3.71 7.30 -21.95
C GLY A 172 -2.29 7.26 -22.52
N LEU A 173 -1.49 6.26 -22.14
CA LEU A 173 -0.08 6.10 -22.57
C LEU A 173 0.08 5.11 -23.74
N GLY A 174 -1.03 4.57 -24.26
CA GLY A 174 -1.04 3.67 -25.40
C GLY A 174 -1.33 4.41 -26.70
N GLU A 175 -0.29 4.96 -27.32
CA GLU A 175 -0.23 5.25 -28.77
C GLU A 175 0.97 4.53 -29.38
#